data_AF-A0A7W3IT13-F1
#
_entry.id   AF-A0A7W3IT13-F1
#
_cell.length_a   1.000
_cell.length_b   1.000
_cell.length_c   1.000
_cell.angle_alpha   90.00
_cell.angle_beta   90.00
_cell.angle_gamma   90.00
#
_symmetry.space_group_name_H-M   'P 1'
#
loop_
_entity.id
_entity.type
_entity.pdbx_description
1 polymer ?
#
loop_
_entity_poly.entity_id
_entity_poly.type
_entity_poly.pdbx_seq_one_letter_code
_entity_poly.pdbx_strand_id
1 'polypeptide(L)'
;MPVPSSEPSAPYAPSGVPLPTRGWRFRRLANAVNLSTPLGLATARLGRAVPRRGPVGLWLAEGYRLGFPVASAFTVGNVVITAHRFDDLLTANPRLLLHEQRHSWQYVACGGLPMLPLYALAMGWSWLRTRDRWSANVFERRAGLADGGYRSPATD
;
A
#
# COMPACT_ATOMS: atom_id res chain seq x y z
N MET A 1 -26.83 22.82 10.27
CA MET A 1 -25.98 22.36 11.40
C MET A 1 -24.61 22.03 10.83
N PRO A 2 -23.52 22.63 11.33
CA PRO A 2 -22.19 22.42 10.80
C PRO A 2 -21.67 21.03 11.17
N VAL A 3 -20.99 20.38 10.22
CA VAL A 3 -20.25 19.12 10.41
C VAL A 3 -19.04 19.41 11.31
N PRO A 4 -18.78 18.66 12.39
CA PRO A 4 -17.51 18.79 13.08
C PRO A 4 -16.45 18.05 12.26
N SER A 5 -15.80 18.80 11.37
CA SER A 5 -14.52 18.42 10.77
C SER A 5 -13.40 18.76 11.75
N SER A 6 -12.95 17.78 12.51
CA SER A 6 -11.64 17.83 13.16
C SER A 6 -11.15 16.42 13.46
N GLU A 7 -10.68 15.72 12.42
CA GLU A 7 -9.62 14.75 12.68
C GLU A 7 -8.44 15.53 13.27
N PRO A 8 -7.85 15.09 14.39
CA PRO A 8 -6.71 15.78 14.98
C PRO A 8 -5.59 15.82 13.94
N SER A 9 -5.19 17.03 13.55
CA SER A 9 -4.09 17.28 12.64
C SER A 9 -2.85 16.58 13.18
N ALA A 10 -2.42 15.53 12.50
CA ALA A 10 -1.23 14.78 12.89
C ALA A 10 -0.07 15.78 12.99
N PRO A 11 0.69 15.77 14.09
CA PRO A 11 1.73 16.77 14.28
C PRO A 11 2.75 16.63 13.17
N TYR A 12 3.10 17.73 12.51
CA TYR A 12 3.96 17.78 11.35
C TYR A 12 5.33 18.33 11.74
N ALA A 13 6.40 17.78 11.19
CA ALA A 13 7.72 18.37 11.23
C ALA A 13 7.74 19.68 10.42
N PRO A 14 8.70 20.60 10.67
CA PRO A 14 8.83 21.86 9.93
C PRO A 14 8.94 21.67 8.40
N SER A 15 9.34 20.48 7.96
CA SER A 15 9.53 20.10 6.56
C SER A 15 8.25 19.64 5.84
N GLY A 16 7.08 19.68 6.47
CA GLY A 16 5.91 19.11 5.80
C GLY A 16 5.85 17.58 5.92
N VAL A 17 6.47 16.97 6.93
CA VAL A 17 6.43 15.51 7.13
C VAL A 17 5.75 15.17 8.45
N PRO A 18 4.70 14.33 8.47
CA PRO A 18 4.08 13.95 9.72
C PRO A 18 5.09 13.34 10.72
N LEU A 19 5.06 13.77 11.98
CA LEU A 19 5.90 13.22 13.04
C LEU A 19 5.58 11.74 13.25
N PRO A 20 6.60 10.88 13.51
CA PRO A 20 6.37 9.46 13.67
C PRO A 20 5.42 9.15 14.83
N THR A 21 4.19 8.75 14.52
CA THR A 21 3.21 8.34 15.54
C THR A 21 3.59 6.99 16.14
N ARG A 22 3.11 6.70 17.37
CA ARG A 22 3.28 5.37 18.01
C ARG A 22 2.75 4.25 17.10
N GLY A 23 1.65 4.50 16.39
CA GLY A 23 1.06 3.56 15.43
C GLY A 23 2.01 3.20 14.29
N TRP A 24 2.73 4.16 13.71
CA TRP A 24 3.68 3.86 12.63
C TRP A 24 4.92 3.11 13.11
N ARG A 25 5.39 3.42 14.32
CA ARG A 25 6.49 2.66 14.93
C ARG A 25 6.07 1.21 15.17
N PHE A 26 4.87 0.99 15.70
CA PHE A 26 4.30 -0.33 15.88
C PHE A 26 4.19 -1.09 14.55
N ARG A 27 3.52 -0.53 13.54
CA ARG A 27 3.39 -1.15 12.21
C ARG A 27 4.76 -1.50 11.62
N ARG A 28 5.72 -0.58 11.73
CA ARG A 28 7.09 -0.80 11.23
C ARG A 28 7.74 -2.01 11.89
N LEU A 29 7.64 -2.11 13.21
CA LEU A 29 8.19 -3.21 13.98
C LEU A 29 7.44 -4.52 13.71
N ALA A 30 6.11 -4.51 13.77
CA ALA A 30 5.27 -5.67 13.52
C ALA A 30 5.56 -6.30 12.15
N ASN A 31 5.67 -5.48 11.11
CA ASN A 31 5.99 -5.95 9.77
C ASN A 31 7.47 -6.33 9.56
N ALA A 32 8.37 -5.91 10.45
CA ALA A 32 9.73 -6.42 10.46
C ALA A 32 9.77 -7.81 11.14
N VAL A 33 9.08 -7.95 12.27
CA VAL A 33 8.98 -9.19 13.06
C VAL A 33 8.26 -10.29 12.28
N ASN A 34 7.16 -9.98 11.59
CA ASN A 34 6.41 -10.95 10.78
C ASN A 34 7.04 -11.24 9.39
N LEU A 35 8.27 -10.76 9.17
CA LEU A 35 9.09 -10.96 7.97
C LEU A 35 8.54 -10.37 6.66
N SER A 36 7.40 -9.69 6.67
CA SER A 36 6.86 -9.06 5.46
C SER A 36 7.74 -7.92 4.92
N THR A 37 8.34 -7.09 5.79
CA THR A 37 9.26 -6.01 5.35
C THR A 37 10.58 -6.56 4.82
N PRO A 38 11.25 -7.53 5.50
CA PRO A 38 12.36 -8.26 4.90
C PRO A 38 12.04 -8.84 3.53
N LEU A 39 10.87 -9.49 3.37
CA LEU A 39 10.42 -10.00 2.08
C LEU A 39 10.26 -8.88 1.05
N GLY A 40 9.61 -7.76 1.39
CA GLY A 40 9.46 -6.65 0.46
C GLY A 40 10.79 -6.05 0.00
N LEU A 41 11.77 -5.94 0.90
CA LEU A 41 13.12 -5.50 0.54
C LEU A 41 13.83 -6.53 -0.35
N ALA A 42 13.64 -7.83 -0.10
CA ALA A 42 14.16 -8.89 -0.97
C ALA A 42 13.51 -8.84 -2.36
N THR A 43 12.18 -8.71 -2.45
CA THR A 43 11.43 -8.54 -3.69
C THR A 43 11.92 -7.32 -4.48
N ALA A 44 12.08 -6.17 -3.82
CA ALA A 44 12.63 -4.97 -4.45
C ALA A 44 14.01 -5.23 -5.05
N ARG A 45 14.92 -5.85 -4.28
CA ARG A 45 16.27 -6.20 -4.75
C ARG A 45 16.24 -7.18 -5.93
N LEU A 46 15.42 -8.24 -5.87
CA LEU A 46 15.27 -9.20 -6.96
C LEU A 46 14.77 -8.52 -8.24
N GLY A 47 13.85 -7.57 -8.11
CA GLY A 47 13.39 -6.76 -9.22
C GLY A 47 14.27 -5.57 -9.58
N ARG A 48 15.46 -5.44 -8.99
CA ARG A 48 16.41 -4.34 -9.20
C ARG A 48 15.85 -2.95 -8.89
N ALA A 49 14.80 -2.89 -8.07
CA ALA A 49 14.26 -1.64 -7.57
C ALA A 49 15.17 -1.07 -6.48
N VAL A 50 15.27 0.26 -6.41
CA VAL A 50 16.12 0.96 -5.46
C VAL A 50 15.28 1.47 -4.29
N PRO A 51 15.38 0.87 -3.09
CA PRO A 51 14.61 1.30 -1.93
C PRO A 51 15.19 2.57 -1.31
N ARG A 52 14.32 3.56 -1.07
CA ARG A 52 14.58 4.77 -0.28
C ARG A 52 13.58 4.89 0.86
N ARG A 53 13.93 5.67 1.88
CA ARG A 53 12.99 5.96 2.97
C ARG A 53 11.85 6.85 2.46
N GLY A 54 10.62 6.46 2.79
CA GLY A 54 9.41 7.20 2.49
C GLY A 54 8.77 7.82 3.72
N PRO A 55 7.65 8.54 3.54
CA PRO A 55 6.88 9.08 4.65
C PRO A 55 6.35 7.95 5.55
N VAL A 56 5.93 8.31 6.76
CA VAL A 56 5.14 7.44 7.66
C VAL A 56 5.75 6.06 7.94
N GLY A 57 7.08 5.93 7.83
CA GLY A 57 7.82 4.70 8.09
C GLY A 57 7.78 3.67 6.95
N LEU A 58 7.35 4.07 5.74
CA LEU A 58 7.42 3.26 4.53
C LEU A 58 8.83 3.25 3.92
N TRP A 59 9.08 2.23 3.11
CA TRP A 59 10.13 2.22 2.10
C TRP A 59 9.49 2.36 0.73
N LEU A 60 10.08 3.17 -0.13
CA LEU A 60 9.65 3.39 -1.50
C LEU A 60 10.73 2.80 -2.41
N ALA A 61 10.40 1.79 -3.20
CA ALA A 61 11.31 1.14 -4.13
C ALA A 61 10.85 1.36 -5.58
N GLU A 62 11.64 2.12 -6.33
CA GLU A 62 11.34 2.49 -7.72
C GLU A 62 12.21 1.69 -8.69
N GLY A 63 11.74 1.56 -9.94
CA GLY A 63 12.50 0.91 -11.01
C GLY A 63 12.45 -0.62 -10.97
N TYR A 64 11.37 -1.19 -10.44
CA TYR A 64 11.14 -2.64 -10.46
C TYR A 64 11.01 -3.16 -11.91
N ARG A 65 11.75 -4.23 -12.24
CA ARG A 65 11.93 -4.70 -13.63
C ARG A 65 11.29 -6.05 -13.93
N LEU A 66 10.77 -6.76 -12.94
CA LEU A 66 10.08 -8.02 -13.20
C LEU A 66 8.68 -7.72 -13.75
N GLY A 67 8.23 -8.50 -14.72
CA GLY A 67 6.91 -8.34 -15.34
C GLY A 67 5.72 -8.68 -14.42
N PHE A 68 5.98 -9.06 -13.17
CA PHE A 68 4.96 -9.38 -12.17
C PHE A 68 5.42 -8.89 -10.78
N PRO A 69 4.52 -8.31 -9.96
CA PRO A 69 3.10 -8.03 -10.21
C PRO A 69 2.82 -6.92 -11.24
N VAL A 70 1.74 -7.05 -12.01
CA VAL A 70 1.28 -6.03 -12.97
C VAL A 70 0.33 -5.05 -12.26
N ALA A 71 0.90 -3.97 -11.72
CA ALA A 71 0.22 -2.87 -11.04
C ALA A 71 1.06 -1.57 -11.15
N SER A 72 0.45 -0.40 -10.92
CA SER A 72 1.16 0.88 -10.86
C SER A 72 2.12 0.93 -9.66
N ALA A 73 1.69 0.42 -8.51
CA ALA A 73 2.50 0.15 -7.34
C ALA A 73 1.91 -1.06 -6.60
N PHE A 74 2.69 -1.68 -5.71
CA PHE A 74 2.20 -2.72 -4.80
C PHE A 74 2.99 -2.71 -3.49
N THR A 75 2.38 -3.23 -2.42
CA THR A 75 2.97 -3.23 -1.08
C THR A 75 3.29 -4.63 -0.56
N VAL A 76 4.48 -4.78 0.03
CA VAL A 76 4.90 -5.96 0.79
C VAL A 76 5.47 -5.51 2.15
N GLY A 77 4.73 -5.79 3.22
CA GLY A 77 5.05 -5.24 4.54
C GLY A 77 5.02 -3.72 4.55
N ASN A 78 6.15 -3.06 4.86
CA ASN A 78 6.29 -1.60 4.76
C ASN A 78 6.95 -1.12 3.46
N VAL A 79 7.12 -1.98 2.46
CA VAL A 79 7.81 -1.63 1.22
C VAL A 79 6.80 -1.48 0.10
N VAL A 80 6.68 -0.27 -0.42
CA VAL A 80 5.91 0.03 -1.64
C VAL A 80 6.86 -0.06 -2.82
N ILE A 81 6.53 -0.87 -3.81
CA ILE A 81 7.37 -1.21 -4.95
C ILE A 81 6.65 -0.80 -6.23
N THR A 82 7.37 -0.20 -7.17
CA THR A 82 6.83 0.20 -8.46
C THR A 82 7.86 0.08 -9.57
N ALA A 83 7.40 -0.19 -10.80
CA ALA A 83 8.21 -0.10 -12.01
C ALA A 83 8.46 1.37 -12.44
N HIS A 84 7.66 2.30 -11.93
CA HIS A 84 7.66 3.72 -12.31
C HIS A 84 8.44 4.59 -11.31
N ARG A 85 8.41 5.91 -11.52
CA ARG A 85 8.87 6.91 -10.54
C ARG A 85 7.70 7.23 -9.60
N PHE A 86 7.94 7.32 -8.28
CA PHE A 86 6.87 7.76 -7.38
C PHE A 86 6.42 9.19 -7.64
N ASP A 87 7.31 10.08 -8.10
CA ASP A 87 6.94 11.46 -8.38
C ASP A 87 5.87 11.56 -9.47
N ASP A 88 5.99 10.76 -10.54
CA ASP A 88 5.00 10.66 -11.61
C ASP A 88 3.68 10.07 -11.10
N LEU A 89 3.76 8.97 -10.34
CA LEU A 89 2.60 8.30 -9.77
C LEU A 89 1.82 9.20 -8.80
N LEU A 90 2.53 9.98 -7.97
CA LEU A 90 1.93 10.87 -6.98
C LEU A 90 1.42 12.17 -7.59
N THR A 91 1.98 12.59 -8.72
CA THR A 91 1.40 13.66 -9.54
C THR A 91 0.07 13.21 -10.13
N ALA A 92 0.00 11.98 -10.67
CA ALA A 92 -1.23 11.44 -11.23
C ALA A 92 -2.29 11.07 -10.17
N ASN A 93 -1.85 10.57 -9.01
CA ASN A 93 -2.71 10.19 -7.90
C ASN A 93 -2.03 10.49 -6.54
N PRO A 94 -2.27 11.66 -5.95
CA PRO A 94 -1.69 12.05 -4.66
C PRO A 94 -2.09 11.14 -3.48
N ARG A 95 -3.16 10.36 -3.63
CA ARG A 95 -3.70 9.48 -2.58
C ARG A 95 -3.12 8.06 -2.64
N LEU A 96 -2.29 7.73 -3.63
CA LEU A 96 -1.72 6.40 -3.81
C LEU A 96 -1.01 5.89 -2.55
N LEU A 97 -0.18 6.71 -1.89
CA LEU A 97 0.54 6.26 -0.69
C LEU A 97 -0.40 5.97 0.49
N LEU A 98 -1.60 6.57 0.54
CA LEU A 98 -2.60 6.23 1.56
C LEU A 98 -3.17 4.83 1.33
N HIS A 99 -3.46 4.49 0.08
CA HIS A 99 -3.88 3.15 -0.33
C HIS A 99 -2.82 2.10 0.02
N GLU A 100 -1.58 2.33 -0.41
CA GLU A 100 -0.45 1.43 -0.13
C GLU A 100 -0.15 1.31 1.37
N GLN A 101 -0.29 2.39 2.14
CA GLN A 101 -0.14 2.36 3.60
C GLN A 101 -1.17 1.42 4.26
N ARG A 102 -2.41 1.37 3.77
CA ARG A 102 -3.45 0.48 4.30
C ARG A 102 -3.11 -0.98 4.05
N HIS A 103 -2.53 -1.32 2.89
CA HIS A 103 -2.01 -2.67 2.66
C HIS A 103 -0.93 -3.07 3.66
N SER A 104 -0.03 -2.16 4.05
CA SER A 104 0.94 -2.46 5.10
C SER A 104 0.27 -2.81 6.44
N TRP A 105 -0.86 -2.20 6.78
CA TRP A 105 -1.62 -2.57 7.98
C TRP A 105 -2.34 -3.91 7.83
N GLN A 106 -2.76 -4.26 6.61
CA GLN A 106 -3.32 -5.59 6.33
C GLN A 106 -2.29 -6.70 6.56
N TYR A 107 -1.01 -6.49 6.22
CA TYR A 107 0.06 -7.42 6.63
C TYR A 107 0.12 -7.60 8.14
N VAL A 108 -0.03 -6.54 8.93
CA VAL A 108 -0.07 -6.67 10.40
C VAL A 108 -1.30 -7.48 10.83
N ALA A 109 -2.48 -7.15 10.29
CA ALA A 109 -3.73 -7.84 10.63
C ALA A 109 -3.75 -9.33 10.25
N CYS A 110 -3.08 -9.70 9.15
CA CYS A 110 -2.95 -11.07 8.68
C CYS A 110 -1.74 -11.83 9.28
N GLY A 111 -0.98 -11.22 10.20
CA GLY A 111 0.19 -11.86 10.79
C GLY A 111 1.40 -12.00 9.84
N GLY A 112 1.48 -11.18 8.80
CA GLY A 112 2.60 -11.11 7.85
C GLY A 112 2.32 -11.85 6.55
N LEU A 113 3.15 -12.86 6.24
CA LEU A 113 3.12 -13.58 4.98
C LEU A 113 1.79 -14.26 4.61
N PRO A 114 0.91 -14.70 5.55
CA PRO A 114 -0.42 -15.23 5.20
C PRO A 114 -1.29 -14.25 4.40
N MET A 115 -0.99 -12.95 4.45
CA MET A 115 -1.63 -11.94 3.59
C MET A 115 -1.53 -12.29 2.10
N LEU A 116 -0.41 -12.86 1.63
CA LEU A 116 -0.18 -13.16 0.21
C LEU A 116 -1.17 -14.18 -0.37
N PRO A 117 -1.32 -15.40 0.19
CA PRO A 117 -2.32 -16.34 -0.31
C PRO A 117 -3.75 -15.83 -0.10
N LEU A 118 -4.04 -15.14 1.02
CA LEU A 118 -5.36 -14.55 1.24
C LEU A 118 -5.71 -13.50 0.18
N TYR A 119 -4.76 -12.64 -0.17
CA TYR A 119 -4.93 -11.66 -1.23
C TYR A 119 -5.13 -12.34 -2.58
N ALA A 120 -4.36 -13.39 -2.90
CA ALA A 120 -4.53 -14.15 -4.14
C ALA A 120 -5.92 -14.80 -4.24
N LEU A 121 -6.44 -15.36 -3.15
CA LEU A 121 -7.80 -15.90 -3.09
C LEU A 121 -8.86 -14.81 -3.28
N ALA A 122 -8.71 -13.64 -2.63
CA ALA A 122 -9.62 -12.52 -2.78
C ALA A 122 -9.59 -11.93 -4.21
N MET A 123 -8.41 -11.90 -4.83
CA MET A 123 -8.23 -11.50 -6.22
C MET A 123 -8.91 -12.49 -7.18
N GLY A 124 -8.73 -13.80 -6.97
CA GLY A 124 -9.41 -14.84 -7.74
C GLY A 124 -10.93 -14.77 -7.60
N TRP A 125 -11.41 -14.53 -6.38
CA TRP A 125 -12.83 -14.30 -6.12
C TRP A 125 -13.37 -13.08 -6.87
N SER A 126 -12.65 -11.95 -6.84
CA SER A 126 -13.01 -10.77 -7.61
C SER A 126 -13.12 -11.07 -9.09
N TRP A 127 -12.14 -11.79 -9.64
CA TRP A 127 -12.11 -12.10 -11.06
C TRP A 127 -13.28 -12.99 -11.47
N LEU A 128 -13.61 -14.01 -10.67
CA LEU A 128 -14.77 -14.88 -10.90
C LEU A 128 -16.10 -14.10 -10.87
N ARG A 129 -16.22 -13.10 -10.00
CA ARG A 129 -17.47 -12.35 -9.76
C ARG A 129 -17.67 -11.15 -10.68
N THR A 130 -16.60 -10.44 -11.02
CA THR A 130 -16.66 -9.09 -11.62
C THR A 130 -15.79 -8.96 -12.87
N ARG A 131 -15.01 -9.99 -13.22
CA ARG A 131 -14.05 -9.99 -14.34
C ARG A 131 -12.90 -8.98 -14.19
N ASP A 132 -12.72 -8.45 -12.98
CA ASP A 132 -11.55 -7.68 -12.59
C ASP A 132 -10.94 -8.21 -11.29
N ARG A 133 -9.74 -7.73 -10.95
CA ARG A 133 -8.95 -8.23 -9.82
C ARG A 133 -9.26 -7.53 -8.48
N TRP A 134 -10.06 -6.46 -8.47
CA TRP A 134 -10.15 -5.51 -7.36
C TRP A 134 -11.57 -5.25 -6.85
N SER A 135 -12.60 -5.22 -7.69
CA SER A 135 -13.96 -4.77 -7.36
C SER A 135 -14.62 -5.59 -6.26
N ALA A 136 -14.40 -6.91 -6.23
CA ALA A 136 -14.84 -7.80 -5.17
C ALA A 136 -13.71 -8.24 -4.22
N ASN A 137 -12.49 -7.71 -4.38
CA ASN A 137 -11.36 -8.04 -3.52
C ASN A 137 -11.46 -7.24 -2.20
N VAL A 138 -11.66 -7.95 -1.08
CA VAL A 138 -11.84 -7.32 0.24
C VAL A 138 -10.64 -6.47 0.67
N PHE A 139 -9.43 -6.83 0.25
CA PHE A 139 -8.21 -6.09 0.59
C PHE A 139 -8.15 -4.77 -0.16
N GLU A 140 -8.46 -4.79 -1.45
CA GLU A 140 -8.55 -3.59 -2.29
C GLU A 140 -9.66 -2.64 -1.82
N ARG A 141 -10.85 -3.19 -1.52
CA ARG A 141 -11.96 -2.40 -0.98
C ARG A 141 -11.61 -1.74 0.36
N ARG A 142 -10.98 -2.47 1.28
CA ARG A 142 -10.51 -1.93 2.57
C ARG A 142 -9.33 -0.98 2.43
N ALA A 143 -8.52 -1.13 1.38
CA ALA A 143 -7.46 -0.19 1.04
C ALA A 143 -7.99 1.07 0.33
N GLY A 144 -9.27 1.10 -0.04
CA GLY A 144 -9.91 2.22 -0.72
C GLY A 144 -9.60 2.20 -2.21
N LEU A 145 -10.56 1.73 -3.01
CA LEU A 145 -10.42 1.58 -4.46
C LEU A 145 -10.05 2.89 -5.17
N ALA A 146 -10.77 3.97 -4.85
CA ALA A 146 -10.52 5.29 -5.44
C ALA A 146 -9.10 5.81 -5.15
N ASP A 147 -8.59 5.54 -3.95
CA ASP A 147 -7.24 5.96 -3.55
C ASP A 147 -6.15 5.17 -4.29
N GLY A 148 -6.46 3.93 -4.72
CA GLY A 148 -5.61 3.11 -5.60
C GLY A 148 -5.75 3.44 -7.08
N GLY A 149 -6.66 4.36 -7.46
CA GLY A 149 -6.94 4.72 -8.85
C GLY A 149 -7.92 3.76 -9.55
N TYR A 150 -8.55 2.85 -8.82
CA TYR A 150 -9.60 1.99 -9.36
C TYR A 150 -10.92 2.76 -9.44
N ARG A 151 -11.54 2.72 -10.61
CA ARG A 151 -12.94 3.16 -10.77
C ARG A 151 -13.83 2.04 -10.23
N SER A 152 -14.77 2.37 -9.36
CA SER A 152 -15.89 1.46 -9.10
C SER A 152 -16.57 1.18 -10.44
N PRO A 153 -16.94 -0.08 -10.76
CA PRO A 153 -17.81 -0.32 -11.89
C PRO A 153 -19.05 0.57 -11.73
N ALA A 154 -19.45 1.26 -12.79
CA ALA A 154 -20.64 2.10 -12.77
C ALA A 154 -21.80 1.24 -12.24
N THR A 155 -22.42 1.67 -11.15
CA THR A 155 -23.74 1.18 -10.80
C THR A 155 -24.71 1.80 -11.79
N ASP A 156 -25.10 1.03 -12.79
CA ASP A 156 -26.37 1.22 -13.50
C ASP A 156 -27.54 0.87 -12.56
#